data_AF-A0A3P6U6U5-F1
#
_entry.id   AF-A0A3P6U6U5-F1
#
_cell.length_a   1.000
_cell.length_b   1.000
_cell.length_c   1.000
_cell.angle_alpha   90.00
_cell.angle_beta   90.00
_cell.angle_gamma   90.00
#
_symmetry.space_group_name_H-M   'P 1'
#
loop_
_entity.id
_entity.type
_entity.pdbx_description
1 polymer ?
#
loop_
_entity_poly.entity_id
_entity_poly.type
_entity_poly.pdbx_seq_one_letter_code
_entity_poly.pdbx_strand_id
1 'polypeptide(L)'
;TWKPFCEQHTTACQLTFCRNRHFEEPFIVKGTEMKKHCFRAAYLTAAGISQVLNRMNRPFKVTVGIDGSVYRFHPFFKRLLEEKINVLITKGVRYQLMLSKDGSGIGAAVVAAVATRMRREKERKRA
;
A
#
# COMPACT_ATOMS: atom_id res chain seq x y z
N THR A 1 33.53 -20.95 -25.31
CA THR A 1 33.43 -19.55 -25.78
C THR A 1 32.05 -19.02 -25.46
N TRP A 2 31.97 -17.94 -24.69
CA TRP A 2 30.81 -17.05 -24.58
C TRP A 2 30.52 -16.46 -25.99
N LYS A 3 29.31 -16.26 -26.52
CA LYS A 3 28.03 -15.75 -25.98
C LYS A 3 26.83 -16.24 -26.86
N PRO A 4 25.59 -15.90 -26.49
CA PRO A 4 24.37 -16.67 -26.73
C PRO A 4 23.43 -16.06 -27.79
N PHE A 5 22.46 -16.85 -28.25
CA PHE A 5 21.29 -16.38 -28.97
C PHE A 5 20.02 -16.78 -28.20
N CYS A 6 19.13 -15.81 -28.12
CA CYS A 6 17.87 -15.77 -27.41
C CYS A 6 16.78 -16.47 -28.23
N GLU A 7 15.99 -17.38 -27.63
CA GLU A 7 14.60 -17.57 -28.06
C GLU A 7 13.78 -18.24 -26.94
N GLN A 8 13.02 -17.40 -26.25
CA GLN A 8 11.60 -17.59 -25.95
C GLN A 8 11.16 -18.95 -25.40
N HIS A 9 10.75 -18.97 -24.13
CA HIS A 9 9.62 -19.72 -23.55
C HIS A 9 9.87 -19.96 -22.06
N THR A 10 9.78 -18.89 -21.26
CA THR A 10 9.52 -19.06 -19.82
C THR A 10 8.78 -17.81 -19.35
N THR A 11 7.45 -17.92 -19.37
CA THR A 11 6.54 -17.32 -18.38
C THR A 11 7.04 -16.01 -17.77
N ALA A 12 7.17 -15.00 -18.63
CA ALA A 12 7.10 -13.61 -18.22
C ALA A 12 5.65 -13.37 -17.79
N CYS A 13 5.36 -13.66 -16.51
CA CYS A 13 4.38 -12.91 -15.74
C CYS A 13 4.94 -11.50 -15.52
N GLN A 14 5.24 -10.82 -16.64
CA GLN A 14 5.23 -9.38 -16.73
C GLN A 14 3.74 -9.05 -16.56
N LEU A 15 3.35 -8.93 -15.29
CA LEU A 15 2.27 -8.03 -14.93
C LEU A 15 2.71 -6.68 -15.52
N THR A 16 2.24 -6.43 -16.73
CA THR A 16 2.15 -5.12 -17.33
C THR A 16 1.47 -4.28 -16.28
N PHE A 17 2.29 -3.55 -15.52
CA PHE A 17 1.87 -2.39 -14.78
C PHE A 17 1.36 -1.43 -15.86
N CYS A 18 0.08 -1.63 -16.22
CA CYS A 18 -0.64 -0.81 -17.18
C CYS A 18 -0.79 0.53 -16.50
N ARG A 19 0.24 1.35 -16.69
CA ARG A 19 0.35 2.71 -16.19
C ARG A 19 -0.59 3.56 -17.04
N ASN A 20 -1.89 3.34 -16.88
CA ASN A 20 -2.92 4.27 -17.32
C ASN A 20 -2.84 5.49 -16.39
N ARG A 21 -1.83 6.34 -16.63
CA ARG A 21 -1.77 7.70 -16.11
C ARG A 21 -2.82 8.54 -16.86
N HIS A 22 -4.07 8.32 -16.51
CA HIS A 22 -5.14 9.30 -16.68
C HIS A 22 -5.81 9.45 -15.32
N PHE A 23 -5.08 10.09 -14.39
CA PHE A 23 -5.67 10.63 -13.16
C PHE A 23 -5.04 12.00 -12.91
N GLU A 24 -5.15 12.85 -13.91
CA GLU A 24 -4.91 14.29 -13.85
C GLU A 24 -6.16 14.95 -14.42
N GLU A 25 -7.25 14.91 -13.67
CA GLU A 25 -8.28 15.96 -13.75
C GLU A 25 -8.80 16.26 -12.34
N PRO A 26 -8.98 17.53 -11.97
CA PRO A 26 -9.60 17.91 -10.71
C PRO A 26 -11.09 17.59 -10.81
N PHE A 27 -11.48 16.39 -10.38
CA PHE A 27 -12.89 15.98 -10.36
C PHE A 27 -13.62 16.67 -9.20
N ILE A 28 -13.81 18.00 -9.31
CA ILE A 28 -14.80 18.75 -8.54
C ILE A 28 -16.15 18.48 -9.20
N VAL A 29 -16.75 17.34 -8.87
CA VAL A 29 -18.11 17.03 -9.33
C VAL A 29 -19.10 17.46 -8.27
N LYS A 30 -19.85 18.50 -8.61
CA LYS A 30 -21.07 18.88 -7.92
C LYS A 30 -22.09 17.74 -8.10
N GLY A 31 -22.33 16.96 -7.06
CA GLY A 31 -23.37 15.93 -7.07
C GLY A 31 -23.39 15.12 -5.77
N THR A 32 -24.53 15.06 -5.09
CA THR A 32 -24.76 14.37 -3.81
C THR A 32 -24.57 12.84 -3.88
N GLU A 33 -24.48 12.27 -5.09
CA GLU A 33 -24.40 10.82 -5.33
C GLU A 33 -23.00 10.22 -5.14
N MET A 34 -21.96 10.91 -5.63
CA MET A 34 -20.58 10.38 -5.59
C MET A 34 -20.02 10.30 -4.16
N LYS A 35 -20.53 11.16 -3.27
CA LYS A 35 -20.27 11.10 -1.84
C LYS A 35 -20.42 9.67 -1.32
N LYS A 36 -21.55 9.00 -1.61
CA LYS A 36 -21.92 7.70 -1.01
C LYS A 36 -20.86 6.60 -1.22
N HIS A 37 -20.23 6.52 -2.39
CA HIS A 37 -19.28 5.43 -2.69
C HIS A 37 -17.98 5.55 -1.88
N CYS A 38 -17.39 6.74 -1.83
CA CYS A 38 -16.15 6.96 -1.06
C CYS A 38 -16.37 6.84 0.45
N PHE A 39 -17.55 7.20 0.97
CA PHE A 39 -17.89 7.00 2.40
C PHE A 39 -17.88 5.52 2.77
N ARG A 40 -18.52 4.67 1.96
CA ARG A 40 -18.59 3.22 2.24
C ARG A 40 -17.20 2.58 2.17
N ALA A 41 -16.41 2.95 1.17
CA ALA A 41 -15.04 2.49 1.04
C ALA A 41 -14.17 2.94 2.23
N ALA A 42 -14.27 4.20 2.66
CA ALA A 42 -13.52 4.71 3.82
C ALA A 42 -13.87 3.93 5.09
N TYR A 43 -15.14 3.59 5.31
CA TYR A 43 -15.59 2.92 6.53
C TYR A 43 -15.08 1.48 6.60
N LEU A 44 -15.11 0.76 5.47
CA LEU A 44 -14.60 -0.60 5.39
C LEU A 44 -13.08 -0.63 5.63
N THR A 45 -12.34 0.28 4.99
CA THR A 45 -10.89 0.39 5.17
C THR A 45 -10.53 0.82 6.59
N ALA A 46 -11.27 1.76 7.19
CA ALA A 46 -11.10 2.16 8.58
C ALA A 46 -11.28 0.97 9.52
N ALA A 47 -12.34 0.18 9.35
CA ALA A 47 -12.58 -1.00 10.19
C ALA A 47 -11.43 -2.02 10.12
N GLY A 48 -10.89 -2.26 8.92
CA GLY A 48 -9.72 -3.13 8.74
C GLY A 48 -8.48 -2.58 9.46
N ILE A 49 -8.16 -1.30 9.29
CA ILE A 49 -7.01 -0.66 9.94
C ILE A 49 -7.16 -0.69 11.46
N SER A 50 -8.31 -0.30 11.98
CA SER A 50 -8.60 -0.29 13.42
C SER A 50 -8.48 -1.68 14.03
N GLN A 51 -8.97 -2.72 13.35
CA GLN A 51 -8.87 -4.07 13.87
C GLN A 51 -7.42 -4.56 13.95
N VAL A 52 -6.61 -4.24 12.93
CA VAL A 52 -5.18 -4.58 12.94
C VAL A 52 -4.45 -3.82 14.06
N LEU A 53 -4.74 -2.53 14.24
CA LEU A 53 -4.17 -1.71 15.33
C LEU A 53 -4.55 -2.28 16.71
N ASN A 54 -5.82 -2.63 16.91
CA ASN A 54 -6.31 -3.21 18.15
C ASN A 54 -5.67 -4.58 18.42
N ARG A 55 -5.49 -5.41 17.39
CA ARG A 55 -4.85 -6.73 17.52
C ARG A 55 -3.36 -6.62 17.87
N MET A 56 -2.66 -5.63 17.32
CA MET A 56 -1.23 -5.45 17.61
C MET A 56 -0.98 -4.95 19.04
N ASN A 57 -1.93 -4.19 19.62
CA ASN A 57 -1.90 -3.62 20.97
C ASN A 57 -0.51 -3.17 21.45
N ARG A 58 0.19 -2.40 20.59
CA ARG A 58 1.54 -1.92 20.90
C ARG A 58 1.47 -0.63 21.71
N PRO A 59 2.32 -0.45 22.75
CA PRO A 59 2.37 0.79 23.54
C PRO A 59 3.00 1.97 22.77
N PHE A 60 3.60 1.70 21.61
CA PHE A 60 4.29 2.68 20.78
C PHE A 60 3.37 3.26 19.70
N LYS A 61 3.77 4.41 19.17
CA LYS A 61 3.08 5.06 18.06
C LYS A 61 3.27 4.24 16.77
N VAL A 62 2.17 3.72 16.20
CA VAL A 62 2.19 2.92 14.97
C VAL A 62 2.00 3.82 13.75
N THR A 63 2.92 3.75 12.78
CA THR A 63 2.77 4.45 11.51
C THR A 63 2.15 3.52 10.48
N VAL A 64 1.00 3.91 9.93
CA VAL A 64 0.29 3.19 8.86
C VAL A 64 0.61 3.87 7.54
N GLY A 65 1.32 3.17 6.66
CA GLY A 65 1.59 3.63 5.30
C GLY A 65 0.35 3.48 4.44
N ILE A 66 -0.09 4.58 3.82
CA ILE A 66 -1.21 4.61 2.87
C ILE A 66 -0.65 4.96 1.50
N ASP A 67 -1.03 4.20 0.48
CA ASP A 67 -0.73 4.46 -0.92
C ASP A 67 -2.04 4.38 -1.72
N GLY A 68 -2.18 5.24 -2.72
CA GLY A 68 -3.37 5.30 -3.56
C GLY A 68 -3.80 6.71 -3.95
N SER A 69 -4.28 6.82 -5.20
CA SER A 69 -4.83 8.06 -5.76
C SER A 69 -6.01 8.60 -4.94
N VAL A 70 -6.88 7.74 -4.42
CA VAL A 70 -8.05 8.15 -3.62
C VAL A 70 -7.63 8.94 -2.38
N TYR A 71 -6.60 8.50 -1.66
CA TYR A 71 -6.11 9.20 -0.48
C TYR A 71 -5.34 10.49 -0.85
N ARG A 72 -4.69 10.52 -2.02
CA ARG A 72 -3.93 11.68 -2.51
C ARG A 72 -4.81 12.81 -3.05
N PHE A 73 -5.83 12.48 -3.83
CA PHE A 73 -6.60 13.46 -4.60
C PHE A 73 -7.93 13.85 -3.94
N HIS A 74 -8.44 13.06 -2.99
CA HIS A 74 -9.76 13.33 -2.40
C HIS A 74 -9.65 14.10 -1.06
N PRO A 75 -10.03 15.39 -1.01
CA PRO A 75 -9.81 16.24 0.17
C PRO A 75 -10.59 15.79 1.41
N PHE A 76 -11.75 15.17 1.24
CA PHE A 76 -12.58 14.71 2.37
C PHE A 76 -12.27 13.28 2.84
N PHE A 77 -11.59 12.47 2.01
CA PHE A 77 -11.46 11.02 2.28
C PHE A 77 -10.56 10.78 3.48
N LYS A 78 -9.43 11.52 3.54
CA LYS A 78 -8.49 11.47 4.66
C LYS A 78 -9.18 11.75 6.00
N ARG A 79 -9.96 12.85 6.08
CA ARG A 79 -10.66 13.24 7.31
C ARG A 79 -11.63 12.16 7.77
N LEU A 80 -12.41 11.60 6.84
CA LEU A 80 -13.39 10.56 7.16
C LEU A 80 -12.74 9.26 7.64
N LEU A 81 -11.62 8.89 7.01
CA LEU A 81 -10.85 7.72 7.40
C LEU A 81 -10.31 7.89 8.82
N GLU A 82 -9.66 9.02 9.12
CA GLU A 82 -9.15 9.34 10.46
C GLU A 82 -10.26 9.38 11.51
N GLU A 83 -11.39 10.02 11.21
CA GLU A 83 -12.55 10.09 12.10
C GLU A 83 -13.08 8.69 12.45
N LYS A 84 -13.23 7.81 11.45
CA LYS A 84 -13.71 6.45 11.72
C LYS A 84 -12.70 5.56 12.42
N ILE A 85 -11.41 5.71 12.13
CA ILE A 85 -10.39 4.96 12.85
C ILE A 85 -10.40 5.36 14.34
N ASN A 86 -10.53 6.65 14.64
CA ASN A 86 -10.60 7.16 16.01
C ASN A 86 -11.80 6.62 16.80
N VAL A 87 -12.95 6.41 16.15
CA VAL A 87 -14.14 5.83 16.78
C VAL A 87 -13.94 4.33 17.10
N LEU A 88 -13.19 3.61 16.27
CA LEU A 88 -13.04 2.15 16.36
C LEU A 88 -11.80 1.69 17.14
N ILE A 89 -10.87 2.58 17.45
CA ILE A 89 -9.61 2.22 18.12
C ILE A 89 -9.78 2.07 19.64
N THR A 90 -9.08 1.10 20.22
CA THR A 90 -9.07 0.89 21.68
C THR A 90 -8.29 2.02 22.39
N LYS A 91 -8.77 2.43 23.57
CA LYS A 91 -8.11 3.44 24.41
C LYS A 91 -6.67 3.01 24.72
N GLY A 92 -5.71 3.81 24.27
CA GLY A 92 -4.27 3.60 24.54
C GLY A 92 -3.40 3.33 23.30
N VAL A 93 -3.99 3.01 22.15
CA VAL A 93 -3.22 2.82 20.90
C VAL A 93 -3.07 4.16 20.19
N ARG A 94 -1.82 4.55 19.90
CA ARG A 94 -1.51 5.76 19.12
C ARG A 94 -1.14 5.37 17.70
N TYR A 95 -1.72 6.04 16.70
CA TYR A 95 -1.41 5.80 15.29
C TYR A 95 -1.11 7.09 14.53
N GLN A 96 -0.48 6.96 13.36
CA GLN A 96 -0.26 8.04 12.40
C GLN A 96 -0.38 7.49 10.98
N LEU A 97 -1.18 8.15 10.14
CA LEU A 97 -1.26 7.84 8.72
C LEU A 97 -0.19 8.61 7.96
N MET A 98 0.57 7.91 7.11
CA MET A 98 1.62 8.50 6.29
C MET A 98 1.42 8.13 4.83
N LEU A 99 1.37 9.13 3.95
CA LEU A 99 1.25 8.91 2.51
C LEU A 99 2.60 8.45 1.94
N SER A 100 2.64 7.27 1.33
CA SER A 100 3.79 6.79 0.58
C SER A 100 3.67 7.23 -0.87
N LYS A 101 4.74 7.80 -1.45
CA LYS A 101 4.73 8.33 -2.81
C LYS A 101 4.92 7.24 -3.87
N ASP A 102 5.70 6.20 -3.55
CA ASP A 102 6.06 5.10 -4.45
C ASP A 102 6.41 3.82 -3.66
N GLY A 103 5.45 3.30 -2.87
CA GLY A 103 5.69 2.13 -2.01
C GLY A 103 5.98 0.84 -2.79
N SER A 104 5.37 0.70 -3.98
CA SER A 104 5.46 -0.52 -4.78
C SER A 104 6.87 -0.81 -5.30
N GLY A 105 7.62 0.22 -5.71
CA GLY A 105 8.97 0.05 -6.26
C GLY A 105 10.01 -0.24 -5.18
N ILE A 106 9.97 0.55 -4.10
CA ILE A 106 10.91 0.42 -2.97
C ILE A 106 10.68 -0.92 -2.25
N GLY A 107 9.42 -1.29 -2.02
CA GLY A 107 9.09 -2.58 -1.39
C GLY A 107 9.63 -3.77 -2.18
N ALA A 108 9.45 -3.76 -3.51
CA ALA A 108 9.97 -4.83 -4.38
C ALA A 108 11.50 -4.91 -4.35
N ALA A 109 12.20 -3.77 -4.39
CA ALA A 109 13.66 -3.72 -4.32
C ALA A 109 14.19 -4.27 -2.98
N VAL A 110 13.56 -3.91 -1.87
CA VAL A 110 13.96 -4.39 -0.53
C VAL A 110 13.76 -5.90 -0.41
N VAL A 111 12.63 -6.43 -0.87
CA VAL A 111 12.37 -7.88 -0.84
C VAL A 111 13.36 -8.63 -1.73
N ALA A 112 13.67 -8.12 -2.93
CA ALA A 112 14.65 -8.72 -3.83
C ALA A 112 16.07 -8.75 -3.21
N ALA A 113 16.46 -7.67 -2.51
CA ALA A 113 17.74 -7.61 -1.81
C ALA A 113 17.81 -8.66 -0.68
N VAL A 114 16.76 -8.79 0.12
CA VAL A 114 16.68 -9.78 1.20
C VAL A 114 16.72 -11.21 0.65
N ALA A 115 15.95 -11.50 -0.40
CA ALA A 115 15.95 -12.81 -1.04
C ALA A 115 17.35 -13.19 -1.58
N THR A 116 18.04 -12.23 -2.20
CA THR A 116 19.41 -12.42 -2.70
C THR A 116 20.40 -12.70 -1.57
N ARG A 117 20.29 -11.97 -0.45
CA ARG A 117 21.12 -12.20 0.74
C ARG A 117 20.89 -13.59 1.33
N MET A 118 19.63 -14.01 1.51
CA MET A 118 19.30 -15.33 2.06
C MET A 118 19.81 -16.47 1.17
N ARG A 119 19.82 -16.29 -0.16
CA ARG A 119 20.37 -17.28 -1.09
C ARG A 119 21.88 -17.45 -0.89
N ARG A 120 22.62 -16.34 -0.81
CA ARG A 120 24.07 -16.33 -0.56
C ARG A 120 24.43 -16.94 0.79
N GLU A 121 23.66 -16.67 1.84
CA GLU A 121 23.86 -17.27 3.16
C GLU A 121 23.62 -18.78 3.15
N LYS A 122 22.63 -19.27 2.40
CA LYS A 122 22.40 -20.73 2.21
C LYS A 122 23.53 -21.39 1.43
N GLU A 123 24.04 -20.75 0.38
CA GLU A 123 25.17 -21.25 -0.41
C GLU A 123 26.44 -21.36 0.46
N ARG A 124 26.73 -20.36 1.29
CA ARG A 124 27.86 -20.39 2.24
C ARG A 124 27.75 -21.47 3.31
N LYS A 125 26.54 -21.87 3.73
CA LYS A 125 26.34 -22.94 4.71
C LYS A 125 26.40 -24.35 4.11
N ARG A 126 26.38 -24.46 2.78
CA ARG A 126 26.47 -25.72 2.04
C ARG A 126 27.89 -26.03 1.56
N ALA A 127 28.76 -25.02 1.54
CA ALA A 127 30.20 -25.16 1.34
C ALA A 127 30.89 -25.42 2.68
#